data_AF-A0A3D5XSQ2-F1
#
_entry.id   AF-A0A3D5XSQ2-F1
#
_cell.length_a   1.000
_cell.length_b   1.000
_cell.length_c   1.000
_cell.angle_alpha   90.00
_cell.angle_beta   90.00
_cell.angle_gamma   90.00
#
_symmetry.space_group_name_H-M   'P 1'
#
loop_
_entity.id
_entity.type
_entity.pdbx_description
1 polymer ?
#
loop_
_entity_poly.entity_id
_entity_poly.type
_entity_poly.pdbx_seq_one_letter_code
_entity_poly.pdbx_strand_id
1 'polypeptide(L)' 'MINDLKLKAKMVEKGYSQLDMADYLNISYFTFNLKINNKRLFTLLEVQKISELLGLTEQEIIIIFFTNNVYES' A
#
# COMPACT_ATOMS: atom_id res chain seq x y z
N MET A 1 4.74 8.39 5.74
CA MET A 1 4.75 8.20 4.26
C MET A 1 4.94 6.73 3.93
N ILE A 2 4.40 6.25 2.81
CA ILE A 2 4.60 4.86 2.36
C ILE A 2 5.81 4.73 1.42
N ASN A 3 6.40 3.54 1.37
CA ASN A 3 7.39 3.15 0.37
C ASN A 3 6.67 2.57 -0.86
N ASP A 4 6.37 3.43 -1.82
CA ASP A 4 5.60 3.09 -3.01
C ASP A 4 6.35 2.14 -3.94
N LEU A 5 7.69 2.24 -4.01
CA LEU A 5 8.53 1.34 -4.80
C LEU A 5 8.40 -0.11 -4.32
N LYS A 6 8.48 -0.35 -3.00
CA LYS A 6 8.33 -1.68 -2.43
C LYS A 6 6.92 -2.23 -2.58
N LEU A 7 5.91 -1.38 -2.40
CA LEU A 7 4.52 -1.79 -2.63
C LEU A 7 4.30 -2.20 -4.10
N LYS A 8 4.77 -1.41 -5.06
CA LYS A 8 4.66 -1.72 -6.50
C LYS A 8 5.41 -3.00 -6.88
N ALA A 9 6.61 -3.20 -6.36
CA ALA A 9 7.37 -4.43 -6.59
C ALA A 9 6.58 -5.66 -6.13
N LYS A 10 6.03 -5.60 -4.91
CA LYS A 10 5.24 -6.70 -4.34
C LYS A 10 3.94 -6.97 -5.08
N MET A 11 3.28 -5.92 -5.59
CA MET A 11 2.12 -6.08 -6.46
C MET A 11 2.48 -6.84 -7.74
N VAL A 12 3.58 -6.46 -8.40
CA VAL A 12 4.06 -7.13 -9.62
C VAL A 12 4.44 -8.58 -9.34
N GLU A 13 5.15 -8.87 -8.24
CA GLU A 13 5.50 -10.24 -7.82
C GLU A 13 4.27 -11.14 -7.63
N LYS A 14 3.15 -10.54 -7.21
CA LYS A 14 1.86 -11.23 -6.98
C LYS A 14 0.92 -11.17 -8.18
N GLY A 15 1.33 -10.55 -9.28
CA GLY A 15 0.54 -10.46 -10.51
C GLY A 15 -0.62 -9.46 -10.45
N TYR A 16 -0.57 -8.47 -9.55
CA TYR A 16 -1.60 -7.44 -9.43
C TYR A 16 -1.17 -6.12 -10.07
N SER A 17 -2.07 -5.53 -10.85
CA SER A 17 -1.96 -4.15 -11.31
C SER A 17 -2.54 -3.17 -10.28
N GLN A 18 -2.27 -1.88 -10.44
CA GLN A 18 -2.90 -0.84 -9.59
C GLN A 18 -4.43 -0.76 -9.77
N LEU A 19 -4.94 -1.19 -10.93
CA LEU A 19 -6.38 -1.27 -11.17
C LEU A 19 -6.99 -2.41 -10.35
N ASP A 20 -6.37 -3.59 -10.38
CA ASP A 20 -6.83 -4.74 -9.59
C ASP A 20 -6.85 -4.42 -8.08
N MET A 21 -5.83 -3.70 -7.59
CA MET A 21 -5.78 -3.26 -6.20
C MET A 21 -6.90 -2.25 -5.87
N ALA A 22 -7.20 -1.33 -6.78
CA ALA A 22 -8.28 -0.36 -6.58
C ALA A 22 -9.65 -1.06 -6.53
N ASP A 23 -9.88 -2.00 -7.45
CA ASP A 23 -11.11 -2.79 -7.52
C ASP A 23 -11.28 -3.66 -6.26
N TYR A 24 -10.21 -4.33 -5.81
CA TYR A 24 -10.23 -5.13 -4.58
C TYR A 24 -10.54 -4.29 -3.33
N LEU A 25 -10.04 -3.05 -3.28
CA LEU A 25 -10.30 -2.12 -2.18
C LEU A 25 -11.65 -1.41 -2.29
N ASN A 26 -12.38 -1.60 -3.40
CA ASN A 26 -13.62 -0.88 -3.72
C ASN A 26 -13.43 0.65 -3.70
N ILE A 27 -12.34 1.13 -4.30
CA ILE A 27 -12.04 2.56 -4.47
C ILE A 27 -11.74 2.86 -5.94
N SER A 28 -11.86 4.12 -6.35
CA SER A 28 -11.48 4.50 -7.71
C SER A 28 -9.97 4.36 -7.94
N TYR A 29 -9.59 4.00 -9.17
CA TYR A 29 -8.18 4.00 -9.62
C TYR A 29 -7.46 5.32 -9.32
N PHE A 30 -8.15 6.45 -9.48
CA PHE A 30 -7.62 7.76 -9.12
C PHE A 30 -7.32 7.87 -7.62
N THR A 31 -8.23 7.41 -6.76
CA THR A 31 -8.03 7.42 -5.30
C THR A 31 -6.85 6.53 -4.90
N PHE A 32 -6.74 5.34 -5.48
CA PHE A 32 -5.60 4.45 -5.25
C PHE A 32 -4.29 5.12 -5.66
N ASN A 33 -4.26 5.79 -6.82
CA ASN A 33 -3.09 6.55 -7.28
C ASN A 33 -2.71 7.70 -6.36
N LEU A 34 -3.66 8.44 -5.81
CA LEU A 34 -3.36 9.46 -4.81
C LEU A 34 -2.72 8.84 -3.57
N LYS A 35 -3.19 7.66 -3.14
CA LYS A 35 -2.65 6.97 -1.98
C LYS A 35 -1.24 6.44 -2.22
N ILE A 36 -1.01 5.77 -3.34
CA ILE A 36 0.29 5.18 -3.66
C ILE A 36 1.36 6.27 -3.88
N ASN A 37 0.98 7.42 -4.42
CA ASN A 37 1.88 8.56 -4.65
C ASN A 37 1.96 9.52 -3.45
N ASN A 38 1.65 9.03 -2.23
CA ASN A 38 1.75 9.79 -0.97
C ASN A 38 0.94 11.10 -0.93
N LYS A 39 -0.06 11.28 -1.79
CA LYS A 39 -0.99 12.43 -1.76
C LYS A 39 -2.19 12.21 -0.83
N ARG A 40 -2.44 10.95 -0.46
CA ARG A 40 -3.46 10.54 0.51
C ARG A 40 -2.93 9.37 1.32
N LEU A 41 -3.36 9.23 2.58
CA LEU A 41 -2.99 8.07 3.39
C LEU A 41 -3.87 6.87 3.07
N PHE A 42 -3.30 5.66 3.18
CA PHE A 42 -4.08 4.44 3.35
C PHE A 42 -4.68 4.41 4.75
N THR A 43 -5.93 3.97 4.86
CA THR A 43 -6.58 3.66 6.13
C THR A 43 -6.06 2.34 6.66
N LEU A 44 -6.18 2.11 7.97
CA LEU A 44 -5.77 0.85 8.58
C LEU A 44 -6.44 -0.37 7.92
N LEU A 45 -7.73 -0.26 7.59
CA LEU A 45 -8.48 -1.33 6.93
C LEU A 45 -7.95 -1.62 5.52
N GLU A 46 -7.60 -0.58 4.74
CA GLU A 46 -6.97 -0.79 3.43
C GLU A 46 -5.59 -1.43 3.56
N VAL A 47 -4.77 -1.00 4.53
CA VAL A 47 -3.47 -1.61 4.80
C VAL A 47 -3.64 -3.09 5.15
N GLN A 48 -4.57 -3.43 6.04
CA GLN A 48 -4.86 -4.82 6.39
C GLN A 48 -5.25 -5.64 5.16
N LYS A 49 -6.22 -5.16 4.37
CA LYS A 49 -6.68 -5.82 3.14
C LYS A 49 -5.55 -6.05 2.14
N ILE A 50 -4.72 -5.04 1.89
CA ILE A 50 -3.56 -5.14 0.99
C ILE A 50 -2.56 -6.17 1.55
N SER A 51 -2.34 -6.16 2.87
CA SER A 51 -1.38 -7.04 3.53
C SER A 51 -1.80 -8.51 3.40
N GLU A 52 -3.08 -8.79 3.61
CA GLU A 52 -3.67 -10.12 3.41
C GLU A 52 -3.60 -10.54 1.94
N LEU A 53 -3.99 -9.68 1.00
CA LEU A 53 -3.99 -9.98 -0.43
C LEU A 53 -2.59 -10.28 -0.98
N LEU A 54 -1.60 -9.48 -0.59
CA LEU A 54 -0.22 -9.60 -1.05
C LEU A 54 0.61 -10.58 -0.21
N GLY A 55 0.03 -11.15 0.86
CA GLY A 55 0.73 -12.02 1.80
C GLY A 55 1.98 -11.37 2.39
N LEU A 56 1.84 -10.13 2.85
CA LEU A 56 2.95 -9.36 3.43
C LEU A 56 3.32 -9.90 4.81
N THR A 57 4.62 -9.98 5.09
CA THR A 57 5.09 -10.21 6.47
C THR A 57 4.97 -8.94 7.32
N GLU A 58 4.99 -9.08 8.64
CA GLU A 58 4.99 -7.92 9.55
C GLU A 58 6.12 -6.93 9.23
N GLN A 59 7.32 -7.44 8.92
CA GLN A 59 8.45 -6.61 8.54
C GLN A 59 8.19 -5.87 7.22
N GLU A 60 7.58 -6.53 6.23
CA GLU A 60 7.20 -5.88 4.97
C GLU A 60 6.14 -4.81 5.18
N ILE A 61 5.16 -5.05 6.06
CA ILE A 61 4.13 -4.06 6.40
C ILE A 61 4.76 -2.81 7.01
N ILE A 62 5.66 -2.97 8.00
CA ILE A 62 6.39 -1.87 8.62
C ILE A 62 7.18 -1.09 7.56
N ILE A 63 7.93 -1.80 6.72
CA ILE A 63 8.75 -1.20 5.68
C ILE A 63 7.91 -0.51 4.59
N ILE A 64 6.75 -1.03 4.24
CA ILE A 64 5.93 -0.45 3.18
C ILE A 64 5.11 0.72 3.71
N PHE A 65 4.46 0.57 4.85
CA PHE A 65 3.46 1.55 5.32
C PHE A 65 3.95 2.48 6.42
N PHE A 66 5.06 2.16 7.11
CA PHE A 66 5.52 2.86 8.32
C PHE A 66 6.98 3.37 8.27
N THR A 67 7.67 3.30 7.12
CA THR A 67 9.10 3.66 7.01
C THR A 67 9.45 5.12 7.35
N ASN A 68 8.49 6.05 7.36
CA ASN A 68 8.72 7.43 7.79
C ASN A 68 7.53 7.99 8.60
N ASN A 69 7.48 7.67 9.91
CA ASN A 69 7.11 8.60 10.99
C ASN A 69 7.13 7.93 12.39
N VAL A 70 8.33 7.69 12.92
CA VAL A 70 8.69 7.81 14.35
C VAL A 70 10.21 8.06 14.29
N TYR A 71 10.78 9.26 14.28
CA TYR A 71 10.73 10.36 15.24
C TYR A 71 11.10 11.66 14.52
N GLU A 72 10.26 12.69 14.59
CA GLU A 72 10.74 14.07 14.58
C GLU A 72 9.99 14.82 15.68
N SER A 73 10.76 15.20 16.71
CA SER A 73 10.49 16.11 17.84
C SER A 73 9.44 15.68 18.87
#